data_AF-C2FTP3-F1
#
_entry.id   AF-C2FTP3-F1
#
_cell.length_a   1.000
_cell.length_b   1.000
_cell.length_c   1.000
_cell.angle_alpha   90.00
_cell.angle_beta   90.00
_cell.angle_gamma   90.00
#
_symmetry.space_group_name_H-M   'P 1'
#
loop_
_entity.id
_entity.type
_entity.pdbx_description
1 polymer ?
#
loop_
_entity_poly.entity_id
_entity_poly.type
_entity_poly.pdbx_seq_one_letter_code
_entity_poly.pdbx_strand_id
1 'polypeptide(L)' 'MTCYSALFEGELTPMSEIEELSFMSSADAKRCSAVDEIIFKHLLDEGLID' A
#
# COMPACT_ATOMS: atom_id res chain seq x y z
N MET A 1 -10.98 -2.87 -9.10
CA MET A 1 -10.07 -1.73 -8.89
C MET A 1 -8.88 -1.93 -9.82
N THR A 2 -8.33 -0.88 -10.43
CA THR A 2 -7.13 -0.99 -11.27
C THR A 2 -5.93 -0.59 -10.44
N CYS A 3 -4.89 -1.44 -10.41
CA CYS A 3 -3.65 -1.16 -9.69
C CYS A 3 -2.64 -0.46 -10.60
N TYR A 4 -1.94 0.55 -10.08
CA TYR A 4 -0.85 1.23 -10.75
C TYR A 4 0.41 1.16 -9.88
N SER A 5 1.58 0.98 -10.49
CA SER A 5 2.86 0.93 -9.80
C SER A 5 3.74 2.12 -10.18
N ALA A 6 4.53 2.59 -9.22
CA ALA A 6 5.51 3.65 -9.38
C ALA A 6 6.67 3.43 -8.40
N LEU A 7 7.83 3.99 -8.71
CA LEU A 7 8.94 4.07 -7.78
C LEU A 7 8.80 5.32 -6.91
N PHE A 8 9.17 5.21 -5.65
CA PHE A 8 9.20 6.35 -4.73
C PHE A 8 10.60 6.97 -4.66
N GLU A 9 10.67 8.30 -4.68
CA GLU A 9 11.88 9.10 -4.47
C GLU A 9 11.55 10.27 -3.53
N GLY A 10 12.38 10.49 -2.51
CA GLY A 10 12.24 11.60 -1.55
C GLY A 10 11.88 11.17 -0.13
N GLU A 11 11.21 12.05 0.61
CA GLU A 11 10.81 11.84 2.01
C GLU A 11 9.28 11.83 2.15
N LEU A 12 8.73 10.87 2.91
CA LEU A 12 7.29 10.82 3.17
C LEU A 12 6.86 12.01 4.03
N THR A 13 6.01 12.88 3.49
CA THR A 13 5.47 14.06 4.18
C THR A 13 3.96 14.14 3.99
N PRO A 14 3.14 14.05 5.07
CA PRO A 14 1.70 14.24 4.97
C PRO A 14 1.33 15.63 4.43
N MET A 15 0.18 15.74 3.76
CA MET A 15 -0.34 17.00 3.21
C MET A 15 -1.78 17.23 3.68
N SER A 16 -2.41 18.35 3.27
CA SER A 16 -3.70 18.81 3.81
C SER A 16 -4.84 17.78 3.83
N GLU A 17 -4.84 16.77 2.94
CA GLU A 17 -5.87 15.72 2.88
C GLU A 17 -5.50 14.43 3.64
N ILE A 18 -4.23 14.26 4.03
CA ILE A 18 -3.72 13.01 4.60
C ILE A 18 -3.15 13.27 5.98
N GLU A 19 -3.74 12.63 6.99
CA GLU A 19 -3.34 12.76 8.39
C GLU A 19 -1.99 12.07 8.68
N GLU A 20 -1.74 10.90 8.09
CA GLU A 20 -0.54 10.10 8.34
C GLU A 20 -0.05 9.41 7.06
N LEU A 21 1.27 9.32 6.90
CA LEU A 21 1.92 8.48 5.89
C LEU A 21 2.90 7.53 6.59
N SER A 22 2.85 6.24 6.22
CA SER A 22 3.80 5.23 6.67
C SER A 22 4.02 4.20 5.56
N PHE A 23 5.21 3.58 5.56
CA PHE A 23 5.46 2.40 4.75
C PHE A 23 4.81 1.18 5.41
N MET A 24 4.23 0.30 4.59
CA MET A 24 3.54 -0.91 5.03
C MET A 24 4.05 -2.10 4.22
N SER A 25 4.03 -3.27 4.84
CA SER A 25 4.32 -4.56 4.18
C SER A 25 3.05 -5.39 4.01
N SER A 26 3.12 -6.51 3.29
CA SER A 26 2.00 -7.47 3.21
C SER A 26 1.52 -7.96 4.58
N ALA A 27 2.36 -7.93 5.61
CA ALA A 27 2.00 -8.29 6.98
C ALA A 27 1.04 -7.30 7.65
N ASP A 28 1.00 -6.05 7.17
CA ASP A 28 0.15 -4.99 7.72
C ASP A 28 -1.26 -4.97 7.12
N ALA A 29 -1.57 -5.82 6.13
CA ALA A 29 -2.83 -5.78 5.37
C ALA A 29 -4.09 -5.75 6.27
N LYS A 30 -4.05 -6.41 7.43
CA LYS A 30 -5.16 -6.43 8.41
C LYS A 30 -5.44 -5.09 9.10
N ARG A 31 -4.58 -4.10 8.93
CA ARG A 31 -4.77 -2.73 9.42
C ARG A 31 -5.59 -1.89 8.43
N CYS A 32 -5.80 -2.38 7.21
CA CYS A 32 -6.53 -1.70 6.14
C CYS A 32 -7.97 -2.22 6.00
N SER A 33 -8.69 -1.74 4.99
CA SER A 33 -10.03 -2.25 4.68
C SER A 33 -9.98 -3.67 4.11
N ALA A 34 -11.10 -4.40 4.17
CA ALA A 34 -11.19 -5.74 3.58
C ALA A 34 -10.90 -5.78 2.06
N VAL A 35 -11.15 -4.67 1.35
CA VAL A 35 -10.82 -4.56 -0.08
C VAL A 35 -9.31 -4.48 -0.27
N ASP A 36 -8.60 -3.75 0.59
CA ASP A 36 -7.15 -3.64 0.53
C ASP A 36 -6.49 -4.97 0.88
N GLU A 37 -7.03 -5.74 1.83
CA GLU A 37 -6.55 -7.11 2.11
C GLU A 37 -6.54 -8.00 0.84
N ILE A 38 -7.58 -7.89 0.00
CA ILE A 38 -7.66 -8.62 -1.27
C ILE A 38 -6.60 -8.12 -2.26
N ILE A 39 -6.35 -6.80 -2.30
CA ILE A 39 -5.32 -6.21 -3.18
C ILE A 39 -3.92 -6.65 -2.75
N PHE A 40 -3.59 -6.56 -1.45
CA PHE A 40 -2.33 -7.05 -0.91
C PHE A 40 -2.10 -8.51 -1.28
N LYS A 41 -3.10 -9.37 -1.09
CA LYS A 41 -3.02 -10.77 -1.49
C LYS A 41 -2.74 -10.93 -2.99
N HIS A 42 -3.47 -10.22 -3.84
CA HIS A 42 -3.29 -10.29 -5.29
C HIS A 42 -1.88 -9.88 -5.72
N LEU A 43 -1.37 -8.76 -5.18
CA LEU A 43 -0.03 -8.25 -5.50
C LEU A 43 1.09 -9.17 -4.98
N LEU A 44 0.90 -9.80 -3.81
CA LEU A 44 1.82 -10.79 -3.27
C LEU A 44 1.85 -12.07 -4.12
N ASP A 45 0.67 -12.56 -4.53
CA ASP A 45 0.55 -13.74 -5.40
C ASP A 45 1.21 -13.48 -6.79
N GLU A 46 1.25 -12.23 -7.26
CA GLU A 46 1.97 -11.81 -8.47
C GLU A 46 3.47 -11.52 -8.26
N GLY A 47 3.96 -11.52 -7.01
CA GLY A 47 5.34 -11.21 -6.66
C GLY A 47 5.73 -9.75 -6.89
N LEU A 48 4.76 -8.83 -6.83
CA LEU A 48 4.96 -7.39 -7.04
C LEU A 48 5.29 -6.64 -5.73
N ILE A 49 5.01 -7.25 -4.58
CA ILE A 49 5.31 -6.74 -3.23
C ILE A 49 5.82 -7.89 -2.34
N ASP A 50 6.37 -7.56 -1.17
CA ASP A 50 6.83 -8.48 -0.13
C ASP A 50 5.95 -8.51 1.14
#